data_AF-A0A920G4P4-F1
#
_entry.id   AF-A0A920G4P4-F1
#
_cell.length_a   1.000
_cell.length_b   1.000
_cell.length_c   1.000
_cell.angle_alpha   90.00
_cell.angle_beta   90.00
_cell.angle_gamma   90.00
#
_symmetry.space_group_name_H-M   'P 1'
#
loop_
_entity.id
_entity.type
_entity.pdbx_description
1 polymer ?
#
loop_
_entity_poly.entity_id
_entity_poly.type
_entity_poly.pdbx_seq_one_letter_code
_entity_poly.pdbx_strand_id
1 'polypeptide(L)'
;MFGSIFRFELFYQLRNPVFIVTALIFFLLTFGAVTLEDIQIGSGGNIHVNSPYAIAQTVLIMSLFYMFATTAFVANVVVRDDESGFGPMVRSTRVSKFDYLLGRFTGAFVAALAGFPRCP
;
A
#
# COMPACT_ATOMS: atom_id res chain seq x y z
N MET A 1 -5.64 1.29 -24.78
CA MET A 1 -4.27 1.23 -24.22
C MET A 1 -4.25 1.42 -22.70
N PHE A 2 -5.24 2.13 -22.13
CA PHE A 2 -5.41 2.29 -20.68
C PHE A 2 -5.37 0.98 -19.88
N GLY A 3 -6.20 -0.01 -20.24
CA GLY A 3 -6.31 -1.27 -19.47
C GLY A 3 -5.04 -2.12 -19.43
N SER A 4 -4.24 -2.12 -20.51
CA SER A 4 -2.95 -2.82 -20.55
C SER A 4 -1.91 -2.13 -19.67
N ILE A 5 -1.88 -0.78 -19.67
CA ILE A 5 -0.99 0.01 -18.81
C ILE A 5 -1.38 -0.18 -17.34
N PHE A 6 -2.68 -0.10 -17.02
CA PHE A 6 -3.20 -0.34 -15.68
C PHE A 6 -2.83 -1.73 -15.15
N ARG A 7 -3.08 -2.78 -15.95
CA ARG A 7 -2.79 -4.16 -15.54
C ARG A 7 -1.29 -4.37 -15.31
N PHE A 8 -0.44 -3.83 -16.20
CA PHE A 8 1.00 -3.89 -16.04
C PHE A 8 1.45 -3.22 -14.74
N GLU A 9 0.98 -1.99 -14.50
CA GLU A 9 1.36 -1.23 -13.31
C GLU A 9 0.89 -1.91 -12.02
N LEU A 10 -0.32 -2.48 -12.03
CA LEU A 10 -0.87 -3.21 -10.88
C LEU A 10 -0.01 -4.45 -10.54
N PHE A 11 0.28 -5.31 -11.51
CA PHE A 11 1.10 -6.50 -11.25
C PHE A 11 2.54 -6.14 -10.89
N TYR A 12 3.07 -5.05 -11.45
CA TYR A 12 4.38 -4.54 -11.10
C TYR A 12 4.40 -4.07 -9.64
N GLN A 13 3.40 -3.30 -9.21
CA GLN A 13 3.30 -2.80 -7.84
C GLN A 13 3.15 -3.94 -6.81
N LEU A 14 2.30 -4.94 -7.12
CA LEU A 14 2.07 -6.09 -6.25
C LEU A 14 3.29 -6.99 -6.12
N ARG A 15 4.21 -6.97 -7.09
CA ARG A 15 5.45 -7.74 -7.09
C ARG A 15 6.65 -6.91 -6.60
N ASN A 16 6.46 -5.62 -6.33
CA ASN A 16 7.51 -4.75 -5.83
C ASN A 16 7.95 -5.23 -4.43
N PRO A 17 9.27 -5.37 -4.16
CA PRO A 17 9.76 -5.76 -2.83
C PRO A 17 9.25 -4.86 -1.71
N VAL A 18 9.06 -3.57 -1.95
CA VAL A 18 8.50 -2.63 -0.96
C VAL A 18 7.11 -3.08 -0.50
N PHE A 19 6.27 -3.53 -1.42
CA PHE A 19 4.92 -4.01 -1.10
C PHE A 19 4.93 -5.29 -0.26
N ILE A 20 5.84 -6.22 -0.57
CA ILE A 20 6.02 -7.46 0.19
C ILE A 20 6.53 -7.15 1.61
N VAL A 21 7.55 -6.29 1.72
CA VAL A 21 8.14 -5.90 3.00
C VAL A 21 7.13 -5.17 3.88
N THR A 22 6.41 -4.19 3.34
CA THR A 22 5.35 -3.49 4.07
C THR A 22 4.27 -4.46 4.55
N ALA A 23 3.76 -5.33 3.66
CA ALA A 23 2.74 -6.30 4.03
C ALA A 23 3.22 -7.25 5.14
N LEU A 24 4.47 -7.71 5.07
CA LEU A 24 5.08 -8.59 6.06
C LEU A 24 5.28 -7.90 7.41
N ILE A 25 5.71 -6.64 7.43
CA ILE A 25 5.86 -5.85 8.66
C ILE A 25 4.51 -5.65 9.35
N PHE A 26 3.48 -5.18 8.63
CA PHE A 26 2.16 -4.97 9.22
C PHE A 26 1.51 -6.28 9.70
N PHE A 27 1.70 -7.37 8.94
CA PHE A 27 1.29 -8.70 9.38
C PHE A 27 1.99 -9.14 10.67
N LEU A 28 3.32 -9.01 10.75
CA LEU A 28 4.07 -9.42 11.93
C LEU A 28 3.76 -8.58 13.16
N LEU A 29 3.57 -7.26 13.00
CA LEU A 29 3.23 -6.36 14.11
C LEU A 29 1.88 -6.72 14.73
N THR A 30 0.88 -6.97 13.89
CA THR A 30 -0.46 -7.32 14.35
C THR A 30 -0.58 -8.75 14.83
N PHE A 31 0.10 -9.70 14.17
CA PHE A 31 0.23 -11.07 14.65
C PHE A 31 0.93 -11.13 16.02
N GLY A 32 2.02 -10.39 16.19
CA GLY A 32 2.72 -10.25 17.48
C GLY A 32 1.82 -9.68 18.58
N ALA A 33 1.04 -8.64 18.26
CA ALA A 33 0.11 -8.04 19.21
C ALA A 33 -1.04 -8.93 19.66
N VAL A 34 -1.44 -9.91 18.82
CA VAL A 34 -2.50 -10.88 19.16
C VAL A 34 -1.95 -12.09 19.90
N THR A 35 -0.71 -12.50 19.62
CA THR A 35 -0.11 -13.73 20.16
C THR A 35 0.68 -13.54 21.45
N LEU A 36 1.22 -12.35 21.68
CA LEU A 36 2.06 -12.03 22.84
C LEU A 36 1.32 -11.07 23.76
N GLU A 37 1.13 -11.47 25.01
CA GLU A 37 0.44 -10.66 26.04
C GLU A 37 1.23 -9.38 26.39
N ASP A 38 2.54 -9.39 26.20
CA ASP A 38 3.43 -8.25 26.44
C ASP A 38 3.37 -7.18 25.33
N ILE A 39 2.87 -7.51 24.13
CA ILE A 39 2.79 -6.58 23.00
C ILE A 39 1.36 -6.03 22.90
N GLN A 40 1.09 -4.94 23.60
CA GLN A 40 -0.20 -4.26 23.52
C GLN A 40 -0.20 -3.16 22.46
N ILE A 41 -1.00 -3.36 21.40
CA ILE A 41 -1.31 -2.34 20.38
C ILE A 41 -2.75 -1.89 20.58
N GLY A 42 -2.93 -0.88 21.43
CA GLY A 42 -4.26 -0.41 21.84
C GLY A 42 -4.84 -1.20 23.02
N SER A 43 -5.79 -0.57 23.72
CA SER A 43 -6.49 -1.04 24.92
C SER A 43 -5.62 -1.73 25.99
N GLY A 44 -5.16 -0.97 26.97
CA GLY A 44 -4.67 -1.48 28.25
C GLY A 44 -5.73 -1.32 29.37
N GLY A 45 -5.71 -2.21 30.36
CA GLY A 45 -6.60 -2.15 31.54
C GLY A 45 -7.71 -3.21 31.57
N ASN A 46 -8.77 -2.97 32.33
CA ASN A 46 -9.91 -3.89 32.60
C ASN A 46 -10.92 -3.99 31.43
N ILE A 47 -10.45 -3.86 30.19
CA ILE A 47 -11.29 -3.88 29.00
C ILE A 47 -11.05 -5.21 28.27
N HIS A 48 -12.12 -5.87 27.82
CA HIS A 48 -11.98 -7.09 27.05
C HIS A 48 -11.16 -6.83 25.78
N VAL A 49 -10.16 -7.69 25.53
CA VAL A 49 -9.28 -7.62 24.36
C VAL A 49 -10.06 -7.71 23.04
N ASN A 50 -11.20 -8.41 23.05
CA ASN A 50 -12.14 -8.51 21.93
C ASN A 50 -13.28 -7.46 21.98
N SER A 51 -13.13 -6.39 22.77
CA SER A 51 -14.14 -5.33 22.79
C SER A 51 -14.10 -4.55 21.47
N PRO A 52 -15.26 -4.05 20.99
CA PRO A 52 -15.30 -3.20 19.79
C PRO A 52 -14.39 -1.97 19.89
N TYR A 53 -14.21 -1.44 21.11
CA TYR A 53 -13.32 -0.31 21.38
C TYR A 53 -11.84 -0.67 21.19
N ALA A 54 -11.40 -1.83 21.72
CA ALA A 54 -10.02 -2.28 21.57
C ALA A 54 -9.67 -2.51 20.09
N ILE A 55 -10.55 -3.20 19.35
CA ILE A 55 -10.38 -3.45 17.91
C ILE A 55 -10.29 -2.11 17.16
N ALA A 56 -11.26 -1.21 17.37
CA ALA A 56 -11.27 0.09 16.70
C ALA A 56 -9.98 0.88 16.96
N GLN A 57 -9.45 0.83 18.18
CA GLN A 57 -8.19 1.51 18.53
C GLN A 57 -6.98 0.91 17.80
N THR A 58 -6.88 -0.42 17.73
CA THR A 58 -5.82 -1.11 16.98
C THR A 58 -5.87 -0.74 15.50
N VAL A 59 -7.06 -0.79 14.87
CA VAL A 59 -7.24 -0.41 13.46
C VAL A 59 -6.87 1.04 13.20
N LEU A 60 -7.21 1.96 14.13
CA LEU A 60 -6.93 3.39 13.97
C LEU A 60 -5.42 3.68 14.01
N ILE A 61 -4.70 3.05 14.95
CA ILE A 61 -3.24 3.16 15.05
C ILE A 61 -2.59 2.57 13.80
N MET A 62 -3.03 1.38 13.38
CA MET A 62 -2.50 0.69 12.20
C MET A 62 -2.75 1.50 10.91
N SER A 63 -3.93 2.09 10.77
CA SER A 63 -4.28 2.97 9.63
C SER A 63 -3.41 4.21 9.56
N LEU A 64 -3.06 4.82 10.69
CA LEU A 64 -2.13 5.95 10.76
C LEU A 64 -0.75 5.57 10.24
N PHE A 65 -0.21 4.42 10.66
CA PHE A 65 1.07 3.93 10.15
C PHE A 65 1.00 3.56 8.67
N TYR A 66 -0.10 2.98 8.23
CA TYR A 66 -0.29 2.61 6.83
C TYR A 66 -0.28 3.83 5.90
N MET A 67 -0.71 5.00 6.38
CA MET A 67 -0.64 6.25 5.63
C MET A 67 0.80 6.56 5.17
N PHE A 68 1.82 6.32 6.00
CA PHE A 68 3.22 6.48 5.59
C PHE A 68 3.67 5.44 4.56
N ALA A 69 3.13 4.22 4.63
CA ALA A 69 3.41 3.22 3.60
C ALA A 69 2.81 3.59 2.24
N THR A 70 1.62 4.20 2.23
CA THR A 70 0.98 4.62 0.97
C THR A 70 1.79 5.66 0.21
N THR A 71 2.45 6.60 0.89
CA THR A 71 3.31 7.60 0.23
C THR A 71 4.53 6.94 -0.43
N ALA A 72 5.13 5.94 0.21
CA ALA A 72 6.24 5.17 -0.36
C ALA A 72 5.85 4.40 -1.63
N PHE A 73 4.61 3.87 -1.70
CA PHE A 73 4.11 3.22 -2.91
C PHE A 73 3.92 4.21 -4.07
N VAL A 74 3.33 5.38 -3.79
CA VAL A 74 3.07 6.39 -4.82
C VAL A 74 4.37 7.01 -5.34
N ALA A 75 5.35 7.26 -4.47
CA ALA A 75 6.64 7.84 -4.85
C ALA A 75 7.39 6.98 -5.88
N ASN A 76 7.39 5.66 -5.71
CA ASN A 76 8.05 4.73 -6.63
C ASN A 76 7.45 4.80 -8.05
N VAL A 77 6.13 5.00 -8.19
CA VAL A 77 5.50 5.13 -9.51
C VAL A 77 5.97 6.40 -10.19
N VAL A 78 6.09 7.52 -9.48
CA VAL A 78 6.47 8.79 -10.10
C VAL A 78 7.94 8.79 -10.53
N VAL A 79 8.85 8.41 -9.63
CA VAL A 79 10.31 8.55 -9.81
C VAL A 79 10.89 7.54 -10.82
N ARG A 80 10.29 6.35 -10.95
CA ARG A 80 10.80 5.26 -11.81
C ARG A 80 11.02 5.67 -13.26
N ASP A 81 10.12 6.46 -13.84
CA ASP A 81 10.20 6.77 -15.28
C ASP A 81 11.25 7.85 -15.58
N ASP A 82 11.58 8.68 -14.58
CA ASP A 82 12.66 9.66 -14.67
C ASP A 82 14.02 8.98 -14.49
N GLU A 83 14.13 8.00 -13.58
CA GLU A 83 15.38 7.25 -13.36
C GLU A 83 15.69 6.24 -14.48
N SER A 84 14.68 5.58 -15.02
CA SER A 84 14.86 4.56 -16.07
C SER A 84 15.00 5.13 -17.49
N GLY A 85 14.79 6.44 -17.66
CA GLY A 85 14.83 7.08 -18.98
C GLY A 85 13.75 6.56 -19.95
N PHE A 86 12.67 5.96 -19.44
CA PHE A 86 11.55 5.46 -20.26
C PHE A 86 10.61 6.56 -20.74
N GLY A 87 10.66 7.76 -20.11
CA GLY A 87 9.82 8.91 -20.45
C GLY A 87 9.85 9.30 -21.94
N PRO A 88 11.02 9.41 -22.60
CA PRO A 88 11.12 9.70 -24.04
C PRO A 88 10.54 8.61 -24.95
N MET A 89 10.65 7.33 -24.59
CA MET A 89 10.12 6.21 -25.40
C MET A 89 8.58 6.14 -25.36
N VAL A 90 7.98 6.45 -24.21
CA VAL A 90 6.51 6.50 -24.10
C VAL A 90 5.97 7.71 -24.89
N ARG A 91 6.69 8.84 -24.90
CA ARG A 91 6.33 10.06 -25.64
C ARG A 91 6.46 9.94 -27.16
N SER A 92 7.25 9.00 -27.67
CA SER A 92 7.33 8.71 -29.11
C SER A 92 6.25 7.75 -29.60
N THR A 93 5.45 7.17 -28.68
CA THR A 93 4.35 6.26 -29.00
C THR A 93 3.01 7.02 -29.05
N ARG A 94 2.00 6.51 -29.78
CA ARG A 94 0.64 7.09 -29.89
C ARG A 94 -0.21 6.98 -28.60
N VAL A 95 0.39 7.13 -27.42
CA VAL A 95 -0.31 7.05 -26.14
C VAL A 95 -0.85 8.43 -25.77
N SER A 96 -2.14 8.51 -25.43
CA SER A 96 -2.75 9.77 -24.97
C SER A 96 -2.21 10.14 -23.57
N LYS A 97 -1.99 11.44 -23.31
CA LYS A 97 -1.55 11.91 -21.98
C LYS A 97 -2.51 11.47 -20.86
N PHE A 98 -3.80 11.44 -21.17
CA PHE A 98 -4.86 11.10 -20.22
C PHE A 98 -4.81 9.62 -19.84
N ASP A 99 -4.63 8.72 -20.82
CA ASP A 99 -4.51 7.28 -20.56
C ASP A 99 -3.25 6.93 -19.75
N TYR A 100 -2.16 7.66 -19.99
CA TYR A 100 -0.90 7.45 -19.28
C TYR A 100 -0.99 7.92 -17.81
N LEU A 101 -1.52 9.12 -17.57
CA LEU A 101 -1.69 9.67 -16.22
C LEU A 101 -2.70 8.89 -15.39
N LEU A 102 -3.91 8.66 -15.92
CA LEU A 102 -4.92 7.90 -15.19
C LEU A 102 -4.50 6.44 -15.02
N GLY A 103 -3.81 5.83 -15.98
CA GLY A 103 -3.38 4.43 -15.87
C GLY A 103 -2.42 4.23 -14.69
N ARG A 104 -1.45 5.14 -14.54
CA ARG A 104 -0.51 5.14 -13.41
C ARG A 104 -1.19 5.46 -12.09
N PHE A 105 -2.04 6.50 -12.07
CA PHE A 105 -2.78 6.88 -10.86
C PHE A 105 -3.69 5.75 -10.37
N THR A 106 -4.51 5.18 -11.26
CA THR A 106 -5.43 4.10 -10.90
C THR A 106 -4.69 2.82 -10.52
N GLY A 107 -3.57 2.49 -11.17
CA GLY A 107 -2.73 1.35 -10.79
C GLY A 107 -2.15 1.50 -9.37
N ALA A 108 -1.57 2.66 -9.07
CA ALA A 108 -1.04 2.97 -7.73
C ALA A 108 -2.14 3.00 -6.66
N PHE A 109 -3.30 3.59 -6.99
CA PHE A 109 -4.44 3.68 -6.10
C PHE A 109 -5.02 2.31 -5.76
N VAL A 110 -5.21 1.44 -6.76
CA VAL A 110 -5.71 0.08 -6.53
C VAL A 110 -4.69 -0.77 -5.77
N ALA A 111 -3.39 -0.58 -6.00
CA ALA A 111 -2.36 -1.28 -5.24
C ALA A 111 -2.33 -0.84 -3.76
N ALA A 112 -2.50 0.46 -3.48
CA ALA A 112 -2.65 0.97 -2.12
C ALA A 112 -3.92 0.43 -1.45
N LEU A 113 -5.05 0.43 -2.16
CA LEU A 113 -6.30 -0.18 -1.67
C LEU A 113 -6.14 -1.68 -1.41
N ALA A 114 -5.38 -2.41 -2.24
CA ALA A 114 -5.12 -3.84 -2.06
C ALA A 114 -4.19 -4.14 -0.87
N GLY A 115 -3.32 -3.19 -0.49
CA GLY A 115 -2.46 -3.34 0.68
C GLY A 115 -3.16 -2.99 2.00
N PHE A 116 -4.12 -2.06 2.00
CA PHE A 116 -4.85 -1.66 3.20
C PHE A 116 -5.48 -2.82 3.98
N PRO A 117 -6.21 -3.78 3.38
CA PRO A 117 -6.78 -4.90 4.13
C PRO A 117 -5.75 -5.89 4.69
N ARG A 118 -4.46 -5.74 4.36
CA ARG A 118 -3.37 -6.50 5.02
C ARG A 118 -2.84 -5.80 6.27
N CYS A 119 -3.31 -4.58 6.51
CA CYS A 119 -3.21 -3.86 7.75
C CYS A 119 -4.52 -4.14 8.52
N PRO A 120 -4.49 -4.87 9.65
CA PRO A 120 -5.69 -5.13 10.44
C PRO A 120 -6.33 -3.88 11.00
#